data_AF-A0A5M5C128-F1
#
_entry.id   AF-A0A5M5C128-F1
#
_cell.length_a   1.000
_cell.length_b   1.000
_cell.length_c   1.000
_cell.angle_alpha   90.00
_cell.angle_beta   90.00
_cell.angle_gamma   90.00
#
_symmetry.space_group_name_H-M   'P 1'
#
loop_
_entity.id
_entity.type
_entity.pdbx_description
1 polymer ?
#
loop_
_entity_poly.entity_id
_entity_poly.type
_entity_poly.pdbx_seq_one_letter_code
_entity_poly.pdbx_strand_id
1 'polypeptide(L)'
;MYKIITTGLLCVAAVALKAQDAPADSVAHTKSNTLGASSTVYTNDLVKYQSATILTGLQGRLKGLNVSPFRGMQLLRTEANTKSDIVGAIPNVGGGIYGDNSEFLISARGQSPIAIVDGVERDLYSIDPEAIESVTIQKDALSNMFLGMRSSRGALIITTKNPDAKGGFHLSLTGKFGISSALKSGPNPLSAYQYAYLLNEALLNDGKSPLYTYDDFEAYRNGTSPYLHPDVN
;
A
#
# COMPACT_ATOMS: atom_id res chain seq x y z
N MET A 1 -25.38 -14.44 -25.98
CA MET A 1 -24.45 -14.13 -24.87
C MET A 1 -25.30 -13.75 -23.66
N TYR A 2 -25.39 -14.63 -22.66
CA TYR A 2 -26.34 -14.52 -21.54
C TYR A 2 -25.86 -13.50 -20.50
N LYS A 3 -26.70 -12.51 -20.19
CA LYS A 3 -26.41 -11.46 -19.20
C LYS A 3 -26.85 -11.97 -17.83
N ILE A 4 -25.91 -12.46 -17.02
CA ILE A 4 -26.18 -12.90 -15.64
C ILE A 4 -26.31 -11.64 -14.77
N ILE A 5 -27.55 -11.27 -14.44
CA ILE A 5 -27.86 -10.21 -13.49
C ILE A 5 -27.97 -10.85 -12.11
N THR A 6 -26.87 -10.89 -11.36
CA THR A 6 -26.88 -11.34 -9.96
C THR A 6 -27.44 -10.20 -9.10
N THR A 7 -28.71 -10.32 -8.71
CA THR A 7 -29.35 -9.42 -7.74
C THR A 7 -28.95 -9.85 -6.33
N GLY A 8 -27.92 -9.22 -5.78
CA GLY A 8 -27.52 -9.39 -4.38
C GLY A 8 -28.37 -8.49 -3.48
N LEU A 9 -29.21 -9.10 -2.63
CA LEU A 9 -29.98 -8.41 -1.59
C LEU A 9 -29.03 -8.01 -0.44
N LEU A 10 -28.74 -6.72 -0.30
CA LEU A 10 -27.95 -6.18 0.82
C LEU A 10 -28.90 -5.81 1.98
N CYS A 11 -28.98 -6.65 3.01
CA CYS A 11 -29.67 -6.31 4.26
C CYS A 11 -28.77 -5.40 5.11
N VAL A 12 -29.06 -4.10 5.17
CA VAL A 12 -28.43 -3.17 6.10
C VAL A 12 -29.36 -2.96 7.29
N ALA A 13 -28.96 -3.46 8.47
CA ALA A 13 -29.62 -3.13 9.73
C ALA A 13 -29.22 -1.69 10.14
N ALA A 14 -30.15 -0.75 10.04
CA ALA A 14 -29.95 0.63 10.48
C ALA A 14 -30.16 0.73 12.00
N VAL A 15 -29.07 0.90 12.75
CA VAL A 15 -29.13 1.35 14.15
C VAL A 15 -29.02 2.88 14.12
N ALA A 16 -30.10 3.57 14.50
CA ALA A 16 -30.11 5.02 14.62
C ALA A 16 -29.35 5.45 15.88
N LEU A 17 -28.09 5.86 15.73
CA LEU A 17 -27.31 6.52 16.76
C LEU A 17 -27.20 8.00 16.40
N LYS A 18 -27.65 8.88 17.30
CA LYS A 18 -27.46 10.33 17.17
C LYS A 18 -25.97 10.61 17.06
N ALA A 19 -25.56 11.24 15.96
CA ALA A 19 -24.23 11.82 15.84
C ALA A 19 -24.11 12.93 16.90
N GLN A 20 -23.28 12.70 17.90
CA GLN A 20 -22.74 13.76 18.74
C GLN A 20 -21.53 14.29 17.97
N ASP A 21 -21.63 15.50 17.42
CA ASP A 21 -20.49 16.18 16.81
C ASP A 21 -19.39 16.30 17.87
N ALA A 22 -18.36 15.45 17.76
CA ALA A 22 -17.18 15.56 18.60
C ALA A 22 -16.48 16.88 18.21
N PRO A 23 -16.24 17.79 19.17
CA PRO A 23 -15.48 18.99 18.87
C PRO A 23 -14.11 18.58 18.34
N ALA A 24 -13.69 19.17 17.23
CA ALA A 24 -12.32 19.10 16.77
C ALA A 24 -11.46 19.83 17.81
N ASP A 25 -11.04 19.12 18.85
CA ASP A 25 -10.11 19.64 19.85
C ASP A 25 -8.81 19.96 19.11
N SER A 26 -8.64 21.26 18.80
CA SER A 26 -7.38 21.81 18.33
C SER A 26 -6.40 21.80 19.49
N VAL A 27 -5.81 20.64 19.78
CA VAL A 27 -4.71 20.51 20.73
C VAL A 27 -3.58 21.39 20.19
N ALA A 28 -3.28 22.48 20.90
CA ALA A 28 -2.17 23.35 20.58
C ALA A 28 -0.87 22.59 20.83
N HIS A 29 -0.30 22.00 19.77
CA HIS A 29 0.93 21.24 19.88
C HIS A 29 2.12 22.19 20.08
N THR A 30 2.52 22.38 21.33
CA THR A 30 3.74 23.10 21.69
C THR A 30 4.93 22.40 21.04
N LYS A 31 5.66 23.11 20.17
CA LYS A 31 6.93 22.65 19.61
C LYS A 31 7.87 22.28 20.75
N SER A 32 8.06 20.98 20.97
CA SER A 32 9.09 20.47 21.88
C SER A 32 10.47 20.89 21.37
N ASN A 33 11.33 21.34 22.27
CA ASN A 33 12.74 21.64 22.01
C ASN A 33 13.49 20.36 21.64
N THR A 34 13.36 19.92 20.39
CA THR A 34 14.15 18.82 19.84
C THR A 34 15.39 19.38 19.17
N LEU A 35 16.57 18.92 19.60
CA LEU A 35 17.87 19.34 19.05
C LEU A 35 18.18 18.75 17.66
N GLY A 36 17.29 17.90 17.12
CA GLY A 36 17.46 17.24 15.83
C GLY A 36 16.29 17.49 14.87
N ALA A 37 16.51 17.14 13.60
CA ALA A 37 15.55 17.25 12.52
C ALA A 37 14.43 16.21 12.67
N SER A 38 13.28 16.68 13.13
CA SER A 38 12.04 15.90 13.23
C SER A 38 10.96 16.44 12.29
N SER A 39 9.96 15.61 11.98
CA SER A 39 8.73 16.02 11.29
C SER A 39 7.58 15.25 11.90
N THR A 40 6.48 15.93 12.20
CA THR A 40 5.32 15.35 12.88
C THR A 40 4.05 15.54 12.06
N VAL A 41 3.21 14.50 12.02
CA VAL A 41 1.86 14.51 11.45
C VAL A 41 0.89 14.03 12.53
N TYR A 42 -0.28 14.65 12.62
CA TYR A 42 -1.29 14.35 13.63
C TYR A 42 -2.46 13.55 13.06
N THR A 43 -3.27 12.94 13.94
CA THR A 43 -4.41 12.08 13.55
C THR A 43 -5.35 12.72 12.53
N ASN A 44 -5.66 14.01 12.68
CA ASN A 44 -6.59 14.73 11.80
C ASN A 44 -6.15 14.72 10.33
N ASP A 45 -4.86 14.50 10.10
CA ASP A 45 -4.26 14.39 8.78
C ASP A 45 -4.15 12.95 8.27
N LEU A 46 -4.19 11.96 9.16
CA LEU A 46 -4.11 10.54 8.82
C LEU A 46 -5.48 9.94 8.47
N VAL A 47 -6.53 10.33 9.20
CA VAL A 47 -7.87 9.72 9.11
C VAL A 47 -8.65 10.15 7.86
N LYS A 48 -8.13 11.12 7.09
CA LYS A 48 -8.73 11.56 5.82
C LYS A 48 -8.72 10.46 4.75
N TYR A 49 -7.87 9.43 4.90
CA TYR A 49 -7.80 8.33 3.96
C TYR A 49 -8.53 7.11 4.49
N GLN A 50 -9.34 6.52 3.61
CA GLN A 50 -10.02 5.28 3.86
C GLN A 50 -9.05 4.10 3.64
N SER A 51 -8.12 3.94 4.57
CA SER A 51 -7.10 2.89 4.53
C SER A 51 -7.08 2.14 5.85
N ALA A 52 -6.78 0.85 5.78
CA ALA A 52 -6.51 0.02 6.95
C ALA A 52 -5.10 0.27 7.52
N THR A 53 -4.23 0.94 6.77
CA THR A 53 -2.87 1.27 7.20
C THR A 53 -2.67 2.78 7.35
N ILE A 54 -1.76 3.14 8.26
CA ILE A 54 -1.35 4.50 8.54
C ILE A 54 -0.48 5.10 7.43
N LEU A 55 0.17 4.25 6.63
CA LEU A 55 1.21 4.65 5.67
C LEU A 55 0.69 5.50 4.52
N THR A 56 -0.51 5.22 4.03
CA THR A 56 -1.19 6.02 3.01
C THR A 56 -1.37 7.46 3.47
N GLY A 57 -1.64 7.66 4.77
CA GLY A 57 -1.75 8.99 5.37
C GLY A 57 -0.42 9.71 5.53
N LEU A 58 0.69 8.98 5.65
CA LEU A 58 2.03 9.55 5.82
C LEU A 58 2.70 9.94 4.51
N GLN A 59 2.22 9.39 3.38
CA GLN A 59 2.80 9.64 2.07
C GLN A 59 2.81 11.14 1.75
N GLY A 60 4.02 11.68 1.51
CA GLY A 60 4.23 13.08 1.19
C GLY A 60 4.03 14.07 2.35
N ARG A 61 3.64 13.60 3.55
CA ARG A 61 3.37 14.47 4.71
C ARG A 61 4.53 14.60 5.68
N LEU A 62 5.45 13.63 5.67
CA LEU A 62 6.64 13.63 6.51
C LEU A 62 7.90 13.94 5.69
N LYS A 63 8.55 15.07 5.98
CA LYS A 63 9.77 15.48 5.28
C LYS A 63 10.92 14.50 5.55
N GLY A 64 11.40 13.82 4.51
CA GLY A 64 12.50 12.85 4.59
C GLY A 64 12.05 11.41 4.84
N LEU A 65 10.74 11.17 4.91
CA LEU A 65 10.15 9.84 4.80
C LEU A 65 9.61 9.65 3.39
N ASN A 66 10.10 8.63 2.70
CA ASN A 66 9.50 8.15 1.46
C ASN A 66 8.60 6.95 1.79
N VAL A 67 7.32 7.08 1.43
CA VAL A 67 6.36 5.98 1.45
C VAL A 67 5.85 5.85 0.03
N SER A 68 6.14 4.72 -0.62
CA SER A 68 5.70 4.47 -1.98
C SER A 68 4.93 3.16 -2.05
N PRO A 69 3.65 3.17 -2.49
CA PRO A 69 2.97 1.94 -2.84
C PRO A 69 3.64 1.32 -4.07
N PHE A 70 4.01 0.05 -4.00
CA PHE A 70 4.55 -0.71 -5.13
C PHE A 70 3.58 -1.80 -5.61
N ARG A 71 2.51 -2.08 -4.84
CA ARG A 71 1.39 -2.95 -5.23
C ARG A 71 0.07 -2.35 -4.75
N GLY A 72 -1.02 -2.70 -5.43
CA GLY A 72 -2.38 -2.29 -5.08
C GLY A 72 -3.13 -3.27 -4.18
N MET A 73 -2.51 -4.39 -3.82
CA MET A 73 -3.07 -5.38 -2.89
C MET A 73 -1.98 -6.13 -2.14
N GLN A 74 -2.28 -6.52 -0.91
CA GLN A 74 -1.45 -7.35 -0.07
C GLN A 74 -1.34 -8.75 -0.67
N LEU A 75 -0.12 -9.27 -0.71
CA LEU A 75 0.12 -10.67 -1.03
C LEU A 75 -0.29 -11.50 0.18
N LEU A 76 -1.06 -12.55 -0.08
CA LEU A 76 -1.27 -13.60 0.90
C LEU A 76 0.09 -14.23 1.17
N ARG A 77 0.59 -14.09 2.40
CA ARG A 77 1.90 -14.57 2.80
C ARG A 77 1.95 -16.08 2.66
N THR A 78 2.64 -16.55 1.61
CA THR A 78 2.88 -17.97 1.33
C THR A 78 4.33 -18.35 1.66
N GLU A 79 5.11 -17.42 2.20
CA GLU A 79 6.51 -17.66 2.54
C GLU A 79 6.66 -18.45 3.84
N ALA A 80 7.61 -19.39 3.86
CA ALA A 80 7.88 -20.24 5.01
C ALA A 80 8.29 -19.40 6.24
N ASN A 81 7.69 -19.69 7.39
CA ASN A 81 8.04 -19.07 8.68
C ASN A 81 9.43 -19.46 9.20
N THR A 82 10.13 -20.37 8.52
CA THR A 82 11.44 -20.91 8.90
C THR A 82 12.40 -20.89 7.72
N LYS A 83 13.68 -20.60 7.99
CA LYS A 83 14.78 -20.80 7.03
C LYS A 83 15.64 -21.98 7.47
N SER A 84 16.20 -22.71 6.52
CA SER A 84 17.10 -23.83 6.80
C SER A 84 18.47 -23.30 7.23
N ASP A 85 18.94 -23.74 8.39
CA ASP A 85 20.29 -23.53 8.91
C ASP A 85 20.94 -24.89 9.23
N ILE A 86 22.23 -24.90 9.54
CA ILE A 86 23.03 -26.11 9.74
C ILE A 86 22.50 -27.00 10.90
N VAL A 87 21.70 -26.43 11.80
CA VAL A 87 21.06 -27.11 12.95
C VAL A 87 19.55 -27.35 12.74
N GLY A 88 18.99 -27.04 11.56
CA GLY A 88 17.59 -27.29 11.21
C GLY A 88 16.81 -26.03 10.85
N ALA A 89 15.47 -26.12 10.94
CA ALA A 89 14.57 -25.02 10.63
C ALA A 89 14.58 -23.99 11.77
N ILE A 90 15.26 -22.86 11.59
CA ILE A 90 15.17 -21.73 12.53
C ILE A 90 14.04 -20.80 12.11
N PRO A 91 13.26 -20.23 13.05
CA PRO A 91 12.27 -19.24 12.73
C PRO A 91 12.92 -18.09 11.96
N ASN A 92 12.25 -17.61 10.92
CA ASN A 92 12.72 -16.51 10.09
C ASN A 92 12.56 -15.19 10.86
N VAL A 93 13.32 -15.03 11.94
CA VAL A 93 13.36 -13.83 12.78
C VAL A 93 14.33 -12.85 12.12
N GLY A 94 13.80 -11.77 11.54
CA GLY A 94 14.59 -10.69 10.95
C GLY A 94 15.08 -10.91 9.51
N GLY A 95 14.61 -11.94 8.79
CA GLY A 95 14.95 -12.18 7.38
C GLY A 95 13.96 -11.63 6.35
N GLY A 96 12.98 -10.84 6.79
CA GLY A 96 12.05 -10.10 5.93
C GLY A 96 11.81 -8.72 6.52
N ILE A 97 11.30 -7.80 5.70
CA ILE A 97 10.73 -6.52 6.17
C ILE A 97 9.77 -6.89 7.30
N TYR A 98 9.99 -6.37 8.51
CA TYR A 98 9.05 -6.56 9.61
C TYR A 98 7.68 -6.05 9.12
N GLY A 99 6.77 -6.99 8.92
CA GLY A 99 5.40 -6.72 8.51
C GLY A 99 4.88 -7.61 7.39
N ASP A 100 3.64 -8.06 7.54
CA ASP A 100 2.90 -8.76 6.48
C ASP A 100 2.58 -7.86 5.27
N ASN A 101 3.15 -6.65 5.20
CA ASN A 101 2.86 -5.69 4.15
C ASN A 101 3.80 -5.83 2.96
N SER A 102 3.22 -6.31 1.87
CA SER A 102 3.83 -6.30 0.54
C SER A 102 3.34 -5.15 -0.34
N GLU A 103 2.64 -4.15 0.22
CA GLU A 103 2.06 -3.05 -0.58
C GLU A 103 2.95 -1.81 -0.60
N PHE A 104 3.64 -1.50 0.50
CA PHE A 104 4.36 -0.23 0.68
C PHE A 104 5.84 -0.44 0.94
N LEU A 105 6.66 0.32 0.22
CA LEU A 105 8.07 0.49 0.51
C LEU A 105 8.22 1.75 1.37
N ILE A 106 8.89 1.62 2.51
CA ILE A 106 9.19 2.72 3.42
C ILE A 106 10.71 2.91 3.48
N SER A 107 11.14 4.13 3.23
CA SER A 107 12.55 4.50 3.26
C SER A 107 12.74 5.89 3.86
N ALA A 108 13.67 6.00 4.80
CA ALA A 108 14.20 7.25 5.32
C ALA A 108 15.71 7.26 5.05
N ARG A 109 16.18 8.23 4.26
CA ARG A 109 17.59 8.31 3.80
C ARG A 109 18.14 7.01 3.19
N GLY A 110 17.32 6.27 2.44
CA GLY A 110 17.73 5.02 1.80
C GLY A 110 17.74 3.79 2.72
N GLN A 111 17.28 3.92 3.96
CA GLN A 111 17.15 2.80 4.91
C GLN A 111 15.71 2.67 5.41
N SER A 112 15.26 1.46 5.72
CA SER A 112 13.92 1.27 6.31
C SER A 112 13.94 1.74 7.78
N PRO A 113 13.14 2.76 8.13
CA PRO A 113 13.12 3.30 9.49
C PRO A 113 12.56 2.28 10.48
N ILE A 114 12.88 2.46 11.76
CA ILE A 114 12.37 1.61 12.84
C ILE A 114 11.13 2.24 13.41
N ALA A 115 10.06 1.47 13.51
CA ALA A 115 8.79 1.91 14.06
C ALA A 115 8.72 1.66 15.55
N ILE A 116 8.39 2.70 16.30
CA ILE A 116 8.31 2.66 17.75
C ILE A 116 6.97 3.21 18.13
N VAL A 117 6.21 2.43 18.88
CA VAL A 117 4.87 2.80 19.32
C VAL A 117 4.89 2.83 20.82
N ASP A 118 4.63 4.00 21.40
CA ASP A 118 4.62 4.21 22.85
C ASP A 118 5.91 3.70 23.53
N GLY A 119 7.05 3.85 22.84
CA GLY A 119 8.38 3.46 23.34
C GLY A 119 8.81 2.02 23.03
N VAL A 120 7.93 1.17 22.49
CA VAL A 120 8.26 -0.22 22.13
C VAL A 120 8.32 -0.38 20.62
N GLU A 121 9.33 -1.10 20.11
CA GLU A 121 9.41 -1.45 18.69
C GLU A 121 8.22 -2.34 18.30
N ARG A 122 7.44 -1.90 17.32
CA ARG A 122 6.30 -2.65 16.79
C ARG A 122 6.23 -2.53 15.28
N ASP A 123 5.48 -3.43 14.68
CA ASP A 123 5.18 -3.38 13.26
C ASP A 123 4.17 -2.26 12.93
N LEU A 124 4.44 -1.47 11.88
CA LEU A 124 3.64 -0.32 11.45
C LEU A 124 2.24 -0.72 10.97
N TYR A 125 2.08 -1.96 10.52
CA TYR A 125 0.83 -2.47 9.95
C TYR A 125 -0.16 -2.94 11.01
N SER A 126 0.32 -3.17 12.23
CA SER A 126 -0.49 -3.71 13.33
C SER A 126 -1.30 -2.63 14.09
N ILE A 127 -1.23 -1.37 13.66
CA ILE A 127 -1.77 -0.23 14.40
C ILE A 127 -2.92 0.39 13.62
N ASP A 128 -4.04 0.59 14.30
CA ASP A 128 -5.18 1.32 13.76
C ASP A 128 -4.84 2.82 13.64
N PRO A 129 -5.01 3.46 12.46
CA PRO A 129 -4.86 4.90 12.29
C PRO A 129 -5.74 5.73 13.24
N GLU A 130 -6.88 5.23 13.69
CA GLU A 130 -7.78 5.96 14.58
C GLU A 130 -7.27 6.03 16.03
N ALA A 131 -6.43 5.05 16.42
CA ALA A 131 -5.81 4.99 17.74
C ALA A 131 -4.54 5.86 17.85
N ILE A 132 -4.01 6.38 16.75
CA ILE A 132 -2.81 7.22 16.73
C ILE A 132 -3.18 8.66 17.09
N GLU A 133 -2.38 9.30 17.94
CA GLU A 133 -2.40 10.74 18.22
C GLU A 133 -1.46 11.50 17.28
N SER A 134 -0.21 11.04 17.20
CA SER A 134 0.80 11.65 16.34
C SER A 134 1.83 10.64 15.83
N VAL A 135 2.37 10.95 14.66
CA VAL A 135 3.48 10.23 14.03
C VAL A 135 4.60 11.21 13.80
N THR A 136 5.74 10.97 14.45
CA THR A 136 6.95 11.77 14.34
C THR A 136 8.07 10.95 13.74
N ILE A 137 8.62 11.40 12.62
CA ILE A 137 9.90 10.87 12.14
C ILE A 137 11.07 11.63 12.75
N GLN A 138 11.97 10.89 13.38
CA GLN A 138 13.26 11.37 13.85
C GLN A 138 14.33 10.98 12.84
N LYS A 139 14.91 11.98 12.17
CA LYS A 139 15.92 11.75 11.13
C LYS A 139 17.31 11.65 11.69
N ASP A 140 17.64 12.37 12.76
CA ASP A 140 19.01 12.46 13.23
C ASP A 140 19.35 11.36 14.24
N ALA A 141 20.59 10.86 14.17
CA ALA A 141 21.07 9.79 15.04
C ALA A 141 21.12 10.19 16.52
N LEU A 142 21.28 11.49 16.81
CA LEU A 142 21.25 12.03 18.17
C LEU A 142 19.85 11.91 18.80
N SER A 143 18.79 12.04 18.01
CA SER A 143 17.42 11.92 18.50
C SER A 143 17.06 10.45 18.79
N ASN A 144 17.61 9.52 18.00
CA ASN A 144 17.36 8.08 18.12
C ASN A 144 18.45 7.31 18.86
N MET A 145 19.26 7.98 19.69
CA MET A 145 20.45 7.37 20.31
C MET A 145 20.14 6.11 21.13
N PHE A 146 18.93 6.03 21.68
CA PHE A 146 18.44 4.87 22.43
C PHE A 146 18.30 3.58 21.59
N LEU A 147 18.31 3.66 20.24
CA LEU A 147 18.31 2.52 19.33
C LEU A 147 19.70 1.92 19.07
N GLY A 148 20.76 2.49 19.66
CA GLY A 148 22.14 2.01 19.50
C GLY A 148 22.61 2.02 18.05
N MET A 149 23.21 0.91 17.58
CA MET A 149 23.73 0.77 16.20
C MET A 149 22.66 1.01 15.13
N ARG A 150 21.38 0.84 15.47
CA ARG A 150 20.26 1.01 14.54
C ARG A 150 19.76 2.45 14.44
N SER A 151 20.33 3.38 15.23
CA SER A 151 20.01 4.81 15.21
C SER A 151 20.23 5.47 13.83
N SER A 152 21.13 4.91 13.01
CA SER A 152 21.39 5.39 11.64
C SER A 152 20.19 5.25 10.71
N ARG A 153 19.26 4.31 10.95
CA ARG A 153 18.09 4.06 10.06
C ARG A 153 17.00 5.14 10.17
N GLY A 154 17.05 5.97 11.21
CA GLY A 154 15.95 6.83 11.60
C GLY A 154 14.84 6.05 12.31
N ALA A 155 14.08 6.74 13.15
CA ALA A 155 12.96 6.15 13.88
C ALA A 155 11.66 6.88 13.55
N LEU A 156 10.60 6.12 13.46
CA LEU A 156 9.23 6.59 13.31
C LEU A 156 8.54 6.34 14.64
N ILE A 157 8.42 7.42 15.41
CA ILE A 157 7.80 7.45 16.73
C ILE A 157 6.30 7.67 16.56
N ILE A 158 5.51 6.72 17.00
CA ILE A 158 4.06 6.75 17.00
C ILE A 158 3.63 6.86 18.45
N THR A 159 2.85 7.90 18.73
CA THR A 159 2.18 8.07 20.02
C THR A 159 0.72 7.74 19.82
N THR A 160 0.19 6.81 20.61
CA THR A 160 -1.24 6.49 20.62
C THR A 160 -2.01 7.48 21.47
N LYS A 161 -3.31 7.63 21.18
CA LYS A 161 -4.20 8.49 21.95
C LYS A 161 -4.30 7.96 23.38
N ASN A 162 -4.06 8.85 24.34
CA ASN A 162 -4.29 8.52 25.74
C ASN A 162 -5.80 8.33 26.00
N PRO A 163 -6.20 7.29 26.74
CA PRO A 163 -7.61 7.02 27.04
C PRO A 163 -8.24 7.99 28.05
N ASP A 164 -7.53 9.04 28.48
CA ASP A 164 -8.05 9.98 29.49
C ASP A 164 -7.73 11.45 29.17
N ALA A 165 -8.74 12.29 29.41
CA ALA A 165 -8.57 13.75 29.51
C ALA A 165 -9.68 14.40 30.35
N LYS A 166 -10.91 13.85 30.34
CA LYS A 166 -12.05 14.31 31.17
C LYS A 166 -13.02 13.14 31.36
N GLY A 167 -13.00 12.51 32.55
CA GLY A 167 -13.78 11.30 32.86
C GLY A 167 -15.20 11.29 32.28
N GLY A 168 -15.48 10.32 31.42
CA GLY A 168 -16.77 10.12 30.76
C GLY A 168 -16.71 8.94 29.78
N PHE A 169 -17.85 8.31 29.50
CA PHE A 169 -17.95 7.25 28.49
C PHE A 169 -17.92 7.86 27.10
N HIS A 170 -16.88 7.54 26.32
CA HIS A 170 -16.72 8.01 24.95
C HIS A 170 -16.77 6.80 24.01
N LEU A 171 -17.80 6.75 23.16
CA LEU A 171 -17.95 5.74 22.11
C LEU A 171 -17.86 6.41 20.75
N SER A 172 -16.86 6.04 19.96
CA SER A 172 -16.74 6.44 18.56
C SER A 172 -16.92 5.20 17.69
N LEU A 173 -17.77 5.30 16.67
CA LEU A 173 -17.98 4.25 15.69
C LEU A 173 -17.67 4.79 14.30
N THR A 174 -16.68 4.21 13.65
CA THR A 174 -16.29 4.58 12.28
C THR A 174 -16.59 3.43 11.33
N GLY A 175 -17.44 3.66 10.34
CA GLY A 175 -17.73 2.71 9.25
C GLY A 175 -17.09 3.17 7.94
N LYS A 176 -16.37 2.27 7.27
CA LYS A 176 -15.68 2.54 6.00
C LYS A 176 -16.13 1.50 4.96
N PHE A 177 -16.63 1.93 3.81
CA PHE A 177 -16.96 1.06 2.66
C PHE A 177 -16.28 1.53 1.37
N GLY A 178 -15.55 0.66 0.68
CA GLY A 178 -14.78 1.02 -0.52
C GLY A 178 -14.73 -0.12 -1.53
N ILE A 179 -14.71 0.23 -2.81
CA ILE A 179 -14.57 -0.71 -3.93
C ILE A 179 -13.23 -0.42 -4.60
N SER A 180 -12.38 -1.44 -4.71
CA SER A 180 -11.08 -1.34 -5.38
C SER A 180 -11.20 -1.87 -6.80
N SER A 181 -10.69 -1.13 -7.78
CA SER A 181 -10.58 -1.55 -9.18
C SER A 181 -9.15 -1.33 -9.69
N ALA A 182 -8.76 -2.06 -10.73
CA ALA A 182 -7.46 -1.85 -11.36
C ALA A 182 -7.36 -0.41 -11.89
N LEU A 183 -6.35 0.36 -11.43
CA LEU A 183 -6.11 1.72 -11.91
C LEU A 183 -5.62 1.77 -13.36
N LYS A 184 -4.91 0.72 -13.79
CA LYS A 184 -4.46 0.53 -15.17
C LYS A 184 -4.76 -0.88 -15.61
N SER A 185 -5.45 -1.01 -16.74
CA SER A 185 -5.69 -2.26 -17.45
C SER A 185 -4.42 -2.71 -18.18
N GLY A 186 -3.32 -2.94 -17.46
CA GLY A 186 -2.06 -3.40 -18.06
C GLY A 186 -1.52 -2.51 -19.19
N PRO A 187 -0.53 -2.98 -19.96
CA PRO A 187 -0.24 -2.41 -21.28
C PRO A 187 -1.43 -2.65 -22.21
N ASN A 188 -1.70 -1.73 -23.14
CA ASN A 188 -2.62 -2.00 -24.24
C ASN A 188 -1.95 -3.01 -25.18
N PRO A 189 -2.39 -4.28 -25.21
CA PRO A 189 -1.84 -5.23 -26.16
C PRO A 189 -2.11 -4.78 -27.60
N LEU A 190 -1.20 -5.13 -28.52
CA LEU A 190 -1.39 -4.93 -29.96
C LEU A 190 -2.47 -5.87 -30.45
N SER A 191 -3.36 -5.40 -31.34
CA SER A 191 -4.30 -6.30 -31.99
C SER A 191 -3.56 -7.37 -32.79
N ALA A 192 -4.19 -8.53 -33.00
CA ALA A 192 -3.57 -9.63 -33.77
C ALA A 192 -3.07 -9.16 -35.16
N TYR A 193 -3.81 -8.27 -35.82
CA TYR A 193 -3.41 -7.64 -37.09
C TYR A 193 -2.11 -6.83 -36.95
N GLN A 194 -2.01 -5.96 -35.94
CA GLN A 194 -0.83 -5.12 -35.72
C GLN A 194 0.40 -5.98 -35.39
N TYR A 195 0.21 -7.03 -34.59
CA TYR A 195 1.26 -7.99 -34.28
C TYR A 195 1.79 -8.69 -35.53
N ALA A 196 0.89 -9.23 -36.36
CA ALA A 196 1.26 -9.91 -37.60
C ALA A 196 2.02 -8.98 -38.56
N TYR A 197 1.60 -7.71 -38.66
CA TYR A 197 2.21 -6.73 -39.55
C TYR A 197 3.64 -6.42 -39.10
N LEU A 198 3.82 -6.11 -37.82
CA LEU A 198 5.13 -5.80 -37.25
C LEU A 198 6.08 -7.00 -37.28
N LEU A 199 5.58 -8.24 -37.13
CA LEU A 199 6.40 -9.43 -37.25
C LEU A 199 6.94 -9.61 -38.68
N ASN A 200 6.09 -9.42 -39.69
CA ASN A 200 6.51 -9.49 -41.08
C ASN A 200 7.50 -8.39 -41.43
N GLU A 201 7.28 -7.16 -40.94
CA GLU A 201 8.23 -6.06 -41.10
C GLU A 201 9.60 -6.41 -40.48
N ALA A 202 9.61 -6.99 -39.28
CA ALA A 202 10.84 -7.46 -38.64
C ALA A 202 11.54 -8.59 -39.44
N LEU A 203 10.79 -9.56 -39.95
CA LEU A 203 11.34 -10.65 -40.77
C LEU A 203 11.95 -10.15 -42.08
N LEU A 204 11.29 -9.19 -42.74
CA LEU A 204 11.81 -8.57 -43.96
C LEU A 204 13.09 -7.77 -43.69
N ASN A 205 13.15 -7.05 -42.57
CA ASN A 205 14.36 -6.34 -42.13
C ASN A 205 15.53 -7.31 -41.82
N ASP A 206 15.21 -8.51 -41.33
CA ASP A 206 16.16 -9.62 -41.13
C ASP A 206 16.55 -10.36 -42.43
N GLY A 207 15.96 -10.00 -43.57
CA GLY A 207 16.16 -10.70 -44.86
C GLY A 207 15.48 -12.08 -44.93
N LYS A 208 14.54 -12.37 -44.03
CA LYS A 208 13.74 -13.61 -44.02
C LYS A 208 12.43 -13.42 -44.77
N SER A 209 11.84 -14.53 -45.19
CA SER A 209 10.50 -14.53 -45.77
C SER A 209 9.44 -14.17 -44.72
N PRO A 210 8.40 -13.39 -45.08
CA PRO A 210 7.30 -13.07 -44.19
C PRO A 210 6.55 -14.34 -43.75
N LEU A 211 6.09 -14.36 -42.50
CA LEU A 211 5.36 -15.49 -41.92
C LEU A 211 3.86 -15.42 -42.23
N TYR A 212 3.29 -14.21 -42.21
CA TYR A 212 1.86 -13.98 -42.46
C TYR A 212 1.63 -13.55 -43.90
N THR A 213 0.56 -14.05 -44.52
CA THR A 213 0.14 -13.67 -45.87
C THR A 213 -0.86 -12.50 -45.85
N TYR A 214 -1.18 -11.96 -47.03
CA TYR A 214 -2.21 -10.93 -47.16
C TYR A 214 -3.58 -11.40 -46.67
N ASP A 215 -3.93 -12.66 -46.95
CA ASP A 215 -5.20 -13.25 -46.51
C ASP A 215 -5.27 -13.39 -44.98
N ASP A 216 -4.13 -13.68 -44.33
CA ASP A 216 -4.04 -13.71 -42.86
C ASP A 216 -4.30 -12.32 -42.26
N PHE A 217 -3.79 -11.26 -42.88
CA PHE A 217 -4.05 -9.88 -42.44
C PHE A 217 -5.53 -9.51 -42.53
N GLU A 218 -6.19 -9.85 -43.63
CA GLU A 218 -7.62 -9.62 -43.80
C GLU A 218 -8.45 -10.47 -42.84
N ALA A 219 -8.02 -11.71 -42.56
CA ALA A 219 -8.67 -12.57 -41.57
C ALA A 219 -8.60 -11.98 -40.15
N TYR A 220 -7.44 -11.46 -39.74
CA TYR A 220 -7.29 -10.75 -38.46
C TYR A 220 -8.06 -9.43 -38.41
N ARG A 221 -8.12 -8.67 -39.51
CA ARG A 221 -8.81 -7.37 -39.56
C ARG A 221 -10.33 -7.52 -39.51
N ASN A 222 -10.86 -8.50 -40.24
CA ASN A 222 -12.30 -8.66 -40.44
C ASN A 222 -12.91 -9.70 -39.49
N GLY A 223 -12.09 -10.44 -38.73
CA GLY A 223 -12.55 -11.46 -37.79
C GLY A 223 -13.26 -12.64 -38.46
N THR A 224 -12.96 -12.91 -39.73
CA THR A 224 -13.68 -13.91 -40.55
C THR A 224 -13.38 -15.35 -40.16
N SER A 225 -12.28 -15.60 -39.45
CA SER A 225 -11.92 -16.92 -38.91
C SER A 225 -11.47 -16.84 -37.45
N PRO A 226 -12.39 -16.69 -36.49
CA PRO A 226 -12.04 -16.56 -35.07
C PRO A 226 -11.33 -17.79 -34.47
N TYR A 227 -11.42 -18.96 -35.12
CA TYR A 227 -10.80 -20.19 -34.65
C TYR A 227 -9.35 -20.37 -35.10
N LEU A 228 -9.00 -19.90 -36.31
CA LEU A 228 -7.63 -19.99 -36.84
C LEU A 228 -6.86 -18.66 -36.67
N HIS A 229 -7.59 -17.54 -36.62
CA HIS A 229 -7.06 -16.18 -36.53
C HIS A 229 -7.76 -15.39 -35.42
N PRO A 230 -7.65 -15.83 -34.14
CA PRO A 230 -8.28 -15.12 -33.02
C PRO A 230 -7.59 -13.79 -32.72
N ASP A 231 -8.37 -12.76 -32.40
CA ASP A 231 -7.91 -11.55 -31.72
C ASP A 231 -8.38 -11.62 -30.26
N VAL A 232 -7.43 -11.64 -29.32
CA VAL A 232 -7.69 -11.93 -27.89
C VAL A 232 -7.56 -10.69 -26.99
N ASN A 233 -7.71 -9.51 -27.58
CA ASN A 233 -7.67 -8.22 -26.89
C ASN A 233 -9.04 -7.66 -26.51
#